data_AF-A0A2A4W423-F1
#
_entry.id   AF-A0A2A4W423-F1
#
_cell.length_a   1.000
_cell.length_b   1.000
_cell.length_c   1.000
_cell.angle_alpha   90.00
_cell.angle_beta   90.00
_cell.angle_gamma   90.00
#
_symmetry.space_group_name_H-M   'P 1'
#
loop_
_entity.id
_entity.type
_entity.pdbx_description
1 polymer ?
#
loop_
_entity_poly.entity_id
_entity_poly.type
_entity_poly.pdbx_seq_one_letter_code
_entity_poly.pdbx_strand_id
1 'polypeptide(L)'
;TVTGQIIEGLSISGTLNGSGFGEGTFSLLYASTNSEEAAISRVENGIGKAEWEGPIGSSGASFQLRVVIDNTGVITSTRTAVGGALTSCDFTGTITPIGGTSLHSINVSLSDCIGGNADGDYTGFAASRTQTNADDRLVFAVSDGRYSPNTDFILID
;
A
#
# COMPACT_ATOMS: atom_id res chain seq x y z
N THR A 1 -11.64 -15.58 9.76
CA THR A 1 -11.87 -14.12 9.78
C THR A 1 -11.83 -13.64 11.21
N VAL A 2 -10.97 -12.67 11.52
CA VAL A 2 -10.99 -11.97 12.81
C VAL A 2 -11.84 -10.71 12.62
N THR A 3 -12.88 -10.53 13.42
CA THR A 3 -13.77 -9.37 13.37
C THR A 3 -13.81 -8.70 14.73
N GLY A 4 -13.65 -7.38 14.78
CA GLY A 4 -13.69 -6.61 16.02
C GLY A 4 -13.74 -5.12 15.76
N GLN A 5 -14.19 -4.36 16.76
CA GLN A 5 -14.10 -2.90 16.77
C GLN A 5 -12.79 -2.50 17.44
N ILE A 6 -12.09 -1.56 16.81
CA ILE A 6 -10.84 -1.03 17.33
C ILE A 6 -11.15 0.31 17.98
N ILE A 7 -10.73 0.46 19.22
CA ILE A 7 -10.90 1.68 20.01
C ILE A 7 -9.52 2.30 20.20
N GLU A 8 -9.45 3.62 20.27
CA GLU A 8 -8.24 4.35 20.63
C GLU A 8 -7.58 3.79 21.90
N GLY A 9 -6.26 3.74 21.90
CA GLY A 9 -5.44 3.18 22.98
C GLY A 9 -5.29 1.67 22.95
N LEU A 10 -5.98 0.95 22.04
CA LEU A 10 -5.86 -0.49 21.92
C LEU A 10 -4.75 -0.90 20.94
N SER A 11 -4.20 -2.10 21.16
CA SER A 11 -3.37 -2.77 20.18
C SER A 11 -4.03 -4.05 19.70
N ILE A 12 -3.86 -4.35 18.41
CA ILE A 12 -4.14 -5.67 17.86
C ILE A 12 -2.80 -6.34 17.64
N SER A 13 -2.60 -7.50 18.25
CA SER A 13 -1.50 -8.38 17.91
C SER A 13 -2.00 -9.77 17.54
N GLY A 14 -1.25 -10.42 16.65
CA GLY A 14 -1.56 -11.77 16.21
C GLY A 14 -0.29 -12.50 15.79
N THR A 15 -0.33 -13.83 15.92
CA THR A 15 0.70 -14.72 15.42
C THR A 15 0.15 -15.48 14.24
N LEU A 16 0.85 -15.43 13.11
CA LEU A 16 0.61 -16.25 11.93
C LEU A 16 1.56 -17.43 11.98
N ASN A 17 1.01 -18.64 11.94
CA ASN A 17 1.77 -19.88 11.82
C ASN A 17 1.23 -20.66 10.61
N GLY A 18 2.05 -20.86 9.58
CA GLY A 18 1.68 -21.66 8.41
C GLY A 18 2.66 -21.58 7.25
N SER A 19 2.59 -22.55 6.34
CA SER A 19 3.50 -22.66 5.19
C SER A 19 3.24 -21.64 4.06
N GLY A 20 2.11 -20.92 4.09
CA GLY A 20 1.75 -19.93 3.07
C GLY A 20 2.22 -18.49 3.37
N PHE A 21 2.17 -18.07 4.64
CA PHE A 21 2.54 -16.72 5.09
C PHE A 21 3.83 -16.68 5.93
N GLY A 22 4.46 -17.84 6.15
CA GLY A 22 5.55 -17.99 7.09
C GLY A 22 5.08 -17.94 8.56
N GLU A 23 6.05 -17.98 9.46
CA GLU A 23 5.82 -17.76 10.88
C GLU A 23 6.13 -16.30 11.21
N GLY A 24 5.21 -15.60 11.87
CA GLY A 24 5.40 -14.18 12.16
C GLY A 24 4.41 -13.65 13.19
N THR A 25 4.78 -12.53 13.81
CA THR A 25 3.89 -11.75 14.66
C THR A 25 3.65 -10.38 14.03
N PHE A 26 2.42 -9.90 14.12
CA PHE A 26 2.10 -8.51 13.81
C PHE A 26 1.54 -7.83 15.04
N SER A 27 1.79 -6.52 15.14
CA SER A 27 1.22 -5.66 16.17
C SER A 27 0.85 -4.34 15.52
N LEU A 28 -0.38 -3.90 15.73
CA LEU A 28 -0.91 -2.63 15.28
C LEU A 28 -1.36 -1.83 16.51
N LEU A 29 -0.77 -0.66 16.72
CA LEU A 29 -1.07 0.20 17.84
C LEU A 29 -1.95 1.37 17.38
N TYR A 30 -3.11 1.52 18.00
CA TYR A 30 -3.98 2.67 17.79
C TYR A 30 -3.71 3.68 18.90
N ALA A 31 -2.71 4.53 18.70
CA ALA A 31 -2.34 5.54 19.69
C ALA A 31 -3.35 6.69 19.73
N SER A 32 -3.62 7.23 20.92
CA SER A 32 -4.43 8.46 21.10
C SER A 32 -3.77 9.72 20.55
N THR A 33 -2.50 9.63 20.15
CA THR A 33 -1.75 10.70 19.49
C THR A 33 -1.89 10.67 17.97
N ASN A 34 -2.62 9.70 17.41
CA ASN A 34 -2.80 9.57 15.98
C ASN A 34 -4.00 10.43 15.53
N SER A 35 -3.86 11.75 15.69
CA SER A 35 -4.93 12.75 15.45
C SER A 35 -5.17 13.04 13.96
N GLU A 36 -4.44 12.39 13.06
CA GLU A 36 -4.56 12.58 11.62
C GLU A 36 -5.44 11.48 11.04
N GLU A 37 -6.73 11.77 10.92
CA GLU A 37 -7.64 10.91 10.17
C GLU A 37 -7.16 10.77 8.73
N ALA A 38 -7.16 9.52 8.24
CA ALA A 38 -6.88 9.19 6.86
C ALA A 38 -7.81 9.98 5.92
N ALA A 39 -7.23 10.72 4.97
CA ALA A 39 -7.99 11.51 4.01
C ALA A 39 -7.33 11.53 2.62
N ILE A 40 -8.00 10.89 1.66
CA ILE A 40 -7.55 10.83 0.25
C ILE A 40 -7.72 12.18 -0.46
N SER A 41 -8.60 13.06 0.04
CA SER A 41 -8.81 14.39 -0.53
C SER A 41 -7.56 15.29 -0.58
N ARG A 42 -6.49 14.87 0.11
CA ARG A 42 -5.17 15.52 0.14
C ARG A 42 -4.32 15.18 -1.09
N VAL A 43 -4.67 14.11 -1.82
CA VAL A 43 -3.99 13.69 -3.04
C VAL A 43 -4.61 14.45 -4.22
N GLU A 44 -3.83 15.34 -4.84
CA GLU A 44 -4.35 16.33 -5.78
C GLU A 44 -4.78 15.73 -7.14
N ASN A 45 -5.96 16.14 -7.63
CA ASN A 45 -6.45 15.88 -9.00
C ASN A 45 -5.95 16.90 -10.04
N GLY A 46 -4.82 17.58 -9.76
CA GLY A 46 -4.29 18.70 -10.54
C GLY A 46 -3.49 18.33 -11.80
N ILE A 47 -3.13 19.35 -12.58
CA ILE A 47 -2.15 19.23 -13.68
C ILE A 47 -0.77 19.01 -13.03
N GLY A 48 -0.11 17.90 -13.37
CA GLY A 48 1.13 17.47 -12.69
C GLY A 48 0.87 16.48 -11.55
N LYS A 49 -0.14 15.60 -11.69
CA LYS A 49 -0.50 14.55 -10.73
C LYS A 49 0.77 13.97 -10.08
N ALA A 50 0.96 14.27 -8.80
CA ALA A 50 2.12 13.79 -8.07
C ALA A 50 2.10 12.25 -8.09
N GLU A 51 3.17 11.66 -8.64
CA GLU A 51 3.29 10.21 -8.72
C GLU A 51 3.84 9.69 -7.39
N TRP A 52 3.48 8.46 -7.05
CA TRP A 52 4.03 7.74 -5.92
C TRP A 52 5.02 6.72 -6.47
N GLU A 53 6.29 6.88 -6.12
CA GLU A 53 7.39 6.04 -6.59
C GLU A 53 7.96 5.17 -5.46
N GLY A 54 8.12 3.86 -5.70
CA GLY A 54 8.71 2.95 -4.74
C GLY A 54 9.22 1.66 -5.38
N PRO A 55 10.33 1.07 -4.89
CA PRO A 55 10.82 -0.19 -5.42
C PRO A 55 9.89 -1.34 -5.00
N ILE A 56 9.52 -2.22 -5.92
CA ILE A 56 8.80 -3.47 -5.63
C ILE A 56 9.51 -4.65 -6.31
N GLY A 57 9.40 -5.85 -5.73
CA GLY A 57 9.88 -7.07 -6.39
C GLY A 57 11.36 -7.09 -6.74
N SER A 58 12.24 -6.78 -5.78
CA SER A 58 13.71 -6.69 -6.04
C SER A 58 14.11 -5.65 -7.09
N SER A 59 13.20 -4.76 -7.52
CA SER A 59 13.56 -3.68 -8.44
C SER A 59 14.54 -2.72 -7.76
N GLY A 60 15.61 -2.37 -8.48
CA GLY A 60 16.54 -1.33 -8.04
C GLY A 60 15.97 0.09 -8.18
N ALA A 61 16.71 1.07 -7.69
CA ALA A 61 16.29 2.47 -7.64
C ALA A 61 15.92 3.08 -9.01
N SER A 62 16.46 2.56 -10.11
CA SER A 62 16.21 3.06 -11.46
C SER A 62 14.93 2.54 -12.11
N PHE A 63 14.27 1.52 -11.55
CA PHE A 63 13.13 0.83 -12.16
C PHE A 63 12.02 0.54 -11.15
N GLN A 64 11.69 1.56 -10.37
CA GLN A 64 10.64 1.53 -9.36
C GLN A 64 9.25 1.53 -10.00
N LEU A 65 8.28 0.95 -9.30
CA LEU A 65 6.88 1.10 -9.64
C LEU A 65 6.48 2.55 -9.38
N ARG A 66 5.73 3.13 -10.31
CA ARG A 66 5.08 4.41 -10.13
C ARG A 66 3.58 4.27 -10.28
N VAL A 67 2.86 4.85 -9.33
CA VAL A 67 1.40 4.90 -9.36
C VAL A 67 0.92 6.32 -9.18
N VAL A 68 -0.22 6.63 -9.78
CA VAL A 68 -1.01 7.81 -9.47
C VAL A 68 -2.19 7.35 -8.63
N ILE A 69 -2.49 8.11 -7.59
CA ILE A 69 -3.69 7.94 -6.78
C ILE A 69 -4.54 9.18 -7.00
N ASP A 70 -5.78 9.03 -7.45
CA ASP A 70 -6.69 10.18 -7.58
C ASP A 70 -7.43 10.47 -6.28
N ASN A 71 -8.13 11.61 -6.22
CA ASN A 71 -8.86 12.03 -5.02
C ASN A 71 -10.10 11.16 -4.70
N THR A 72 -10.46 10.22 -5.58
CA THR A 72 -11.48 9.19 -5.32
C THR A 72 -10.87 7.89 -4.80
N GLY A 73 -9.54 7.83 -4.72
CA GLY A 73 -8.78 6.69 -4.24
C GLY A 73 -8.46 5.68 -5.32
N VAL A 74 -8.62 5.99 -6.61
CA VAL A 74 -8.24 5.07 -7.69
C VAL A 74 -6.73 5.09 -7.87
N ILE A 75 -6.13 3.90 -7.90
CA ILE A 75 -4.71 3.68 -8.13
C ILE A 75 -4.52 3.24 -9.58
N THR A 76 -3.56 3.84 -10.27
CA THR A 76 -3.17 3.43 -11.63
C THR A 76 -1.66 3.52 -11.78
N SER A 77 -1.02 2.45 -12.25
CA SER A 77 0.40 2.47 -12.59
C SER A 77 0.67 3.37 -13.79
N THR A 78 1.66 4.24 -13.66
CA THR A 78 2.25 5.00 -14.77
C THR A 78 3.57 4.41 -15.22
N ARG A 79 4.18 3.55 -14.38
CA ARG A 79 5.41 2.83 -14.69
C ARG A 79 5.47 1.52 -13.94
N THR A 80 5.77 0.43 -14.64
CA THR A 80 5.94 -0.88 -14.02
C THR A 80 7.36 -1.07 -13.47
N ALA A 81 7.50 -1.86 -12.41
CA ALA A 81 8.80 -2.22 -11.87
C ALA A 81 9.56 -3.19 -12.80
N VAL A 82 10.89 -3.16 -12.72
CA VAL A 82 11.76 -4.14 -13.41
C VAL A 82 12.53 -4.95 -12.38
N GLY A 83 12.19 -6.23 -12.23
CA GLY A 83 12.85 -7.14 -11.29
C GLY A 83 11.90 -8.14 -10.64
N GLY A 84 12.42 -9.34 -10.38
CA GLY A 84 11.74 -10.37 -9.60
C GLY A 84 10.40 -10.84 -10.19
N ALA A 85 9.60 -11.48 -9.33
CA ALA A 85 8.29 -12.02 -9.71
C ALA A 85 7.24 -10.94 -10.04
N LEU A 86 7.52 -9.68 -9.69
CA LEU A 86 6.63 -8.53 -9.92
C LEU A 86 7.06 -7.68 -11.12
N THR A 87 7.92 -8.21 -11.99
CA THR A 87 8.40 -7.50 -13.19
C THR A 87 7.24 -7.26 -14.15
N SER A 88 7.16 -6.03 -14.67
CA SER A 88 6.16 -5.59 -15.67
C SER A 88 4.70 -5.72 -15.27
N CYS A 89 4.40 -5.96 -13.99
CA CYS A 89 3.02 -5.99 -13.53
C CYS A 89 2.38 -4.61 -13.68
N ASP A 90 1.25 -4.55 -14.36
CA ASP A 90 0.32 -3.44 -14.25
C ASP A 90 -0.30 -3.46 -12.84
N PHE A 91 -0.39 -2.28 -12.24
CA PHE A 91 -0.81 -2.11 -10.85
C PHE A 91 -2.00 -1.16 -10.82
N THR A 92 -3.19 -1.71 -10.64
CA THR A 92 -4.44 -0.92 -10.58
C THR A 92 -5.21 -1.27 -9.34
N GLY A 93 -6.00 -0.34 -8.82
CA GLY A 93 -6.73 -0.64 -7.60
C GLY A 93 -7.45 0.55 -6.98
N THR A 94 -7.76 0.38 -5.71
CA THR A 94 -8.42 1.39 -4.89
C THR A 94 -7.77 1.45 -3.51
N ILE A 95 -7.63 2.67 -3.00
CA ILE A 95 -7.35 2.97 -1.61
C ILE A 95 -8.57 3.66 -1.01
N THR A 96 -8.96 3.31 0.21
CA THR A 96 -10.15 3.87 0.88
C THR A 96 -9.86 4.16 2.35
N PRO A 97 -10.18 5.34 2.89
CA PRO A 97 -9.91 5.66 4.29
C PRO A 97 -10.74 4.77 5.21
N ILE A 98 -10.16 4.36 6.34
CA ILE A 98 -10.87 3.69 7.42
C ILE A 98 -11.22 4.74 8.46
N GLY A 99 -12.50 5.07 8.58
CA GLY A 99 -12.99 6.15 9.46
C GLY A 99 -12.54 5.98 10.91
N GLY A 100 -12.14 7.09 11.55
CA GLY A 100 -11.61 7.11 12.92
C GLY A 100 -10.20 6.53 13.07
N THR A 101 -9.44 6.40 11.97
CA THR A 101 -8.07 5.88 11.98
C THR A 101 -7.16 6.65 11.01
N SER A 102 -5.85 6.48 11.15
CA SER A 102 -4.85 6.95 10.17
C SER A 102 -4.57 5.94 9.05
N LEU A 103 -5.40 4.90 8.93
CA LEU A 103 -5.19 3.79 8.00
C LEU A 103 -6.15 3.87 6.81
N HIS A 104 -5.67 3.36 5.69
CA HIS A 104 -6.46 3.11 4.50
C HIS A 104 -6.52 1.61 4.25
N SER A 105 -7.67 1.13 3.80
CA SER A 105 -7.78 -0.19 3.15
C SER A 105 -7.32 -0.08 1.70
N ILE A 106 -6.59 -1.08 1.21
CA ILE A 106 -6.13 -1.15 -0.18
C ILE A 106 -6.58 -2.46 -0.80
N ASN A 107 -7.08 -2.36 -2.03
CA ASN A 107 -7.31 -3.49 -2.93
C ASN A 107 -6.64 -3.18 -4.26
N VAL A 108 -5.73 -4.04 -4.70
CA VAL A 108 -4.96 -3.88 -5.93
C VAL A 108 -5.08 -5.15 -6.75
N SER A 109 -5.23 -5.02 -8.05
CA SER A 109 -5.06 -6.11 -8.99
C SER A 109 -3.74 -5.94 -9.71
N LEU A 110 -2.94 -7.02 -9.73
CA LEU A 110 -1.77 -7.13 -10.59
C LEU A 110 -2.15 -7.93 -11.83
N SER A 111 -1.82 -7.39 -13.00
CA SER A 111 -1.99 -8.05 -14.28
C SER A 111 -0.75 -7.89 -15.14
N ASP A 112 -0.65 -8.71 -16.19
CA ASP A 112 0.41 -8.63 -17.20
C ASP A 112 1.84 -8.75 -16.62
N CYS A 113 1.97 -9.35 -15.44
CA CYS A 113 3.26 -9.67 -14.85
C CYS A 113 4.05 -10.61 -15.78
N ILE A 114 5.37 -10.46 -15.85
CA ILE A 114 6.20 -11.39 -16.62
C ILE A 114 6.00 -12.82 -16.12
N GLY A 115 5.50 -13.68 -17.01
CA GLY A 115 5.21 -15.08 -16.72
C GLY A 115 3.90 -15.33 -15.96
N GLY A 116 3.11 -14.30 -15.67
CA GLY A 116 1.75 -14.39 -15.08
C GLY A 116 1.66 -14.95 -13.67
N ASN A 117 2.79 -15.28 -13.04
CA ASN A 117 2.79 -15.98 -11.75
C ASN A 117 2.28 -15.11 -10.59
N ALA A 118 2.53 -13.80 -10.67
CA ALA A 118 2.12 -12.83 -9.67
C ALA A 118 0.80 -12.12 -10.01
N ASP A 119 0.14 -12.50 -11.11
CA ASP A 119 -1.19 -11.97 -11.42
C ASP A 119 -2.18 -12.37 -10.32
N GLY A 120 -3.09 -11.45 -9.99
CA GLY A 120 -4.14 -11.68 -9.01
C GLY A 120 -4.48 -10.45 -8.19
N ASP A 121 -5.39 -10.66 -7.24
CA ASP A 121 -5.88 -9.62 -6.35
C ASP A 121 -5.15 -9.64 -5.00
N TYR A 122 -4.66 -8.46 -4.63
CA TYR A 122 -3.87 -8.19 -3.44
C TYR A 122 -4.67 -7.27 -2.54
N THR A 123 -4.74 -7.60 -1.25
CA THR A 123 -5.47 -6.79 -0.28
C THR A 123 -4.58 -6.46 0.91
N GLY A 124 -4.87 -5.35 1.58
CA GLY A 124 -4.18 -4.99 2.79
C GLY A 124 -4.43 -3.56 3.23
N PHE A 125 -3.41 -2.93 3.79
CA PHE A 125 -3.51 -1.62 4.42
C PHE A 125 -2.41 -0.69 3.95
N ALA A 126 -2.68 0.61 4.06
CA ALA A 126 -1.67 1.65 3.97
C ALA A 126 -1.83 2.73 5.03
N ALA A 127 -0.73 3.42 5.27
CA ALA A 127 -0.68 4.64 6.06
C ALA A 127 0.13 5.68 5.29
N SER A 128 -0.35 6.93 5.30
CA SER A 128 0.50 8.05 4.92
C SER A 128 1.31 8.50 6.14
N ARG A 129 2.49 9.09 5.89
CA ARG A 129 3.25 9.80 6.91
C ARG A 129 4.01 10.95 6.28
N THR A 130 4.30 11.94 7.11
CA THR A 130 5.17 13.06 6.77
C THR A 130 6.63 12.66 6.96
N GLN A 131 7.45 12.76 5.92
CA GLN A 131 8.91 12.72 6.01
C GLN A 131 9.52 14.10 5.78
N THR A 132 9.14 14.78 4.70
CA THR A 132 9.63 16.11 4.33
C THR A 132 8.47 17.10 4.15
N ASN A 133 7.45 16.70 3.41
CA ASN A 133 6.18 17.39 3.27
C ASN A 133 5.04 16.57 3.90
N ALA A 134 3.94 17.24 4.23
CA ALA A 134 2.77 16.59 4.81
C ALA A 134 2.33 15.41 3.93
N ASP A 135 2.21 14.22 4.55
CA ASP A 135 1.78 12.99 3.89
C ASP A 135 2.62 12.55 2.67
N ASP A 136 3.90 12.94 2.54
CA ASP A 136 4.74 12.64 1.37
C ASP A 136 5.32 11.21 1.27
N ARG A 137 4.91 10.34 2.19
CA ARG A 137 5.22 8.92 2.17
C ARG A 137 3.96 8.11 2.33
N LEU A 138 3.86 7.06 1.53
CA LEU A 138 2.73 6.15 1.54
C LEU A 138 3.25 4.71 1.67
N VAL A 139 3.01 4.11 2.83
CA VAL A 139 3.50 2.77 3.17
C VAL A 139 2.45 1.75 2.75
N PHE A 140 2.78 0.87 1.79
CA PHE A 140 1.89 -0.20 1.33
C PHE A 140 2.24 -1.53 1.99
N ALA A 141 1.23 -2.17 2.56
CA ALA A 141 1.28 -3.55 3.03
C ALA A 141 0.11 -4.33 2.43
N VAL A 142 0.31 -4.95 1.26
CA VAL A 142 -0.68 -5.74 0.53
C VAL A 142 -0.13 -7.11 0.12
N SER A 143 -0.98 -8.14 0.14
CA SER A 143 -0.60 -9.50 -0.27
C SER A 143 -1.79 -10.26 -0.83
N ASP A 144 -1.52 -11.22 -1.71
CA ASP A 144 -2.45 -12.25 -2.17
C ASP A 144 -2.22 -13.60 -1.44
N GLY A 145 -1.28 -13.63 -0.49
CA GLY A 145 -0.82 -14.83 0.22
C GLY A 145 0.29 -15.61 -0.47
N ARG A 146 0.74 -15.21 -1.66
CA ARG A 146 1.89 -15.80 -2.37
C ARG A 146 3.02 -14.78 -2.55
N TYR A 147 2.65 -13.53 -2.87
CA TYR A 147 3.55 -12.41 -3.06
C TYR A 147 3.07 -11.20 -2.25
N SER A 148 3.97 -10.24 -2.01
CA SER A 148 3.61 -8.94 -1.42
C SER A 148 4.38 -7.81 -2.09
N PRO A 149 3.74 -6.94 -2.90
CA PRO A 149 4.37 -5.75 -3.46
C PRO A 149 4.47 -4.61 -2.41
N ASN A 150 4.93 -4.94 -1.20
CA ASN A 150 5.05 -3.99 -0.10
C ASN A 150 6.22 -3.05 -0.33
N THR A 151 5.98 -1.75 -0.18
CA THR A 151 7.04 -0.73 -0.28
C THR A 151 6.61 0.57 0.38
N ASP A 152 7.60 1.42 0.63
CA ASP A 152 7.40 2.81 1.03
C ASP A 152 7.45 3.67 -0.23
N PHE A 153 6.27 4.07 -0.73
CA PHE A 153 6.18 4.98 -1.85
C PHE A 153 6.47 6.42 -1.41
N ILE A 154 7.18 7.12 -2.27
CA ILE A 154 7.58 8.50 -2.12
C ILE A 154 6.78 9.34 -3.11
N LEU A 155 6.17 10.42 -2.62
CA LEU A 155 5.55 11.40 -3.51
C LEU A 155 6.64 12.10 -4.33
N ILE A 156 6.50 12.10 -5.65
CA ILE A 156 7.36 12.79 -6.60
C ILE A 156 6.53 13.79 -7.41
N ASP A 157 7.09 15.00 -7.58
CA ASP A 157 6.52 16.08 -8.38
C ASP A 157 6.80 15.91 -9.89
#